data_AF-O34300-F1
#
_entry.id   AF-O34300-F1
#
_cell.length_a   1.000
_cell.length_b   1.000
_cell.length_c   1.000
_cell.angle_alpha   90.00
_cell.angle_beta   90.00
_cell.angle_gamma   90.00
#
_symmetry.space_group_name_H-M   'P 1'
#
loop_
_entity.id
_entity.type
_entity.pdbx_description
1 polymer ?
#
loop_
_entity_poly.entity_id
_entity_poly.type
_entity_poly.pdbx_seq_one_letter_code
_entity_poly.pdbx_strand_id
1 'polypeptide(L)'
;NSNPHYTTELEPRFETKQGATVDDQSEGWAEPRARIATQEGKGRPMPAANSASVAGGGLKSFPLGLVLQACPEIAAYGPQGSVGTWRDLMAAAVVVRSMLGVSPSAYEQACEVMGPENAATVIACVLERAGHINSAGGYLRDLTRRAERGEFAIGPMLMALVRTNSPIRGKTG
;
A
#
# COMPACT_ATOMS: atom_id res chain seq x y z
N ASN A 1 57.20 35.89 34.09
CA ASN A 1 57.15 34.46 34.44
C ASN A 1 56.18 33.80 33.47
N SER A 2 56.67 33.52 32.26
CA SER A 2 55.88 32.91 31.18
C SER A 2 56.26 31.44 31.14
N ASN A 3 55.28 30.56 31.29
CA ASN A 3 55.44 29.15 30.97
C ASN A 3 54.13 28.62 30.36
N PRO A 4 54.07 28.40 29.04
CA PRO A 4 53.04 27.57 28.43
C PRO A 4 53.66 26.23 28.01
N HIS A 5 53.13 25.13 28.54
CA HIS A 5 53.41 23.79 28.03
C HIS A 5 52.13 23.14 27.49
N TYR A 6 52.18 22.85 26.19
CA TYR A 6 51.50 21.84 25.39
C TYR A 6 50.59 20.82 26.10
N THR A 7 49.38 20.63 25.57
CA THR A 7 48.78 19.31 25.22
C THR A 7 47.74 19.56 24.11
N THR A 8 48.02 19.14 22.87
CA THR A 8 47.63 17.87 22.24
C THR A 8 46.36 18.02 21.38
N GLU A 9 46.61 17.98 20.08
CA GLU A 9 45.68 17.84 18.96
C GLU A 9 44.73 16.66 19.14
N LEU A 10 43.49 16.79 18.63
CA LEU A 10 42.67 15.66 18.17
C LEU A 10 41.60 16.18 17.20
N GLU A 11 41.87 16.01 15.90
CA GLU A 11 40.88 16.10 14.83
C GLU A 11 39.81 14.99 14.98
N PRO A 12 38.52 15.25 14.74
CA PRO A 12 37.58 14.19 14.44
C PRO A 12 37.75 13.76 12.97
N ARG A 13 38.64 12.78 12.77
CA ARG A 13 38.81 12.07 11.50
C ARG A 13 37.54 11.24 11.21
N PHE A 14 36.72 11.73 10.30
CA PHE A 14 35.61 10.97 9.71
C PHE A 14 36.19 9.82 8.88
N GLU A 15 36.15 8.62 9.46
CA GLU A 15 36.55 7.39 8.78
C GLU A 15 35.28 6.59 8.43
N THR A 16 34.88 6.67 7.16
CA THR A 16 33.85 5.80 6.58
C THR A 16 34.54 4.54 6.04
N LYS A 17 34.40 3.43 6.77
CA LYS A 17 34.80 2.07 6.38
C LYS A 17 33.53 1.21 6.57
N GLN A 18 32.84 0.90 5.48
CA GLN A 18 32.84 -0.42 4.82
C GLN A 18 32.18 -1.55 5.62
N GLY A 19 31.18 -2.16 4.97
CA GLY A 19 30.94 -3.60 5.04
C GLY A 19 29.85 -4.03 6.00
N ALA A 20 28.60 -4.05 5.52
CA ALA A 20 27.55 -4.88 6.09
C ALA A 20 26.93 -5.72 4.97
N THR A 21 27.50 -6.93 4.85
CA THR A 21 26.85 -8.21 4.54
C THR A 21 25.67 -8.22 3.59
N VAL A 22 25.91 -8.82 2.42
CA VAL A 22 24.98 -9.74 1.78
C VAL A 22 24.61 -10.82 2.82
N ASP A 23 23.35 -10.91 3.20
CA ASP A 23 22.74 -12.19 3.54
C ASP A 23 21.38 -12.27 2.84
N ASP A 24 21.37 -13.17 1.87
CA ASP A 24 20.24 -13.71 1.14
C ASP A 24 19.41 -14.56 2.12
N GLN A 25 18.28 -14.05 2.58
CA GLN A 25 17.23 -14.90 3.17
C GLN A 25 15.88 -14.50 2.59
N SER A 26 15.69 -14.99 1.36
CA SER A 26 14.40 -15.35 0.79
C SER A 26 13.72 -16.39 1.70
N GLU A 27 13.07 -15.94 2.77
CA GLU A 27 12.10 -16.75 3.50
C GLU A 27 10.71 -16.39 2.99
N GLY A 28 10.25 -17.25 2.07
CA GLY A 28 9.00 -17.14 1.36
C GLY A 28 7.82 -17.10 2.32
N TRP A 29 7.03 -16.04 2.25
CA TRP A 29 5.66 -16.13 2.72
C TRP A 29 4.86 -16.94 1.71
N ALA A 30 4.72 -18.22 2.03
CA ALA A 30 3.81 -19.13 1.39
C ALA A 30 2.43 -18.49 1.29
N GLU A 31 1.95 -18.31 0.06
CA GLU A 31 0.53 -18.22 -0.21
C GLU A 31 -0.18 -19.38 0.51
N PRO A 32 -1.28 -19.13 1.24
CA PRO A 32 -2.19 -20.22 1.52
C PRO A 32 -2.74 -20.67 0.16
N ARG A 33 -2.19 -21.78 -0.36
CA ARG A 33 -2.79 -22.56 -1.45
C ARG A 33 -4.17 -22.98 -0.96
N ALA A 34 -5.16 -22.14 -1.23
CA ALA A 34 -6.55 -22.51 -1.19
C ALA A 34 -6.68 -23.68 -2.17
N ARG A 35 -6.86 -24.88 -1.63
CA ARG A 35 -7.19 -26.07 -2.39
C ARG A 35 -8.54 -25.80 -3.04
N ILE A 36 -8.53 -25.36 -4.30
CA ILE A 36 -9.74 -25.28 -5.11
C ILE A 36 -10.08 -26.73 -5.45
N ALA A 37 -10.95 -27.31 -4.64
CA ALA A 37 -11.70 -28.49 -5.03
C ALA A 37 -12.56 -28.10 -6.22
N THR A 38 -12.37 -28.80 -7.33
CA THR A 38 -13.33 -28.85 -8.43
C THR A 38 -14.71 -29.20 -7.86
N GLN A 39 -15.62 -28.23 -7.87
CA GLN A 39 -17.04 -28.50 -7.84
C GLN A 39 -17.70 -27.73 -8.98
N GLU A 40 -17.91 -28.46 -10.07
CA GLU A 40 -18.94 -28.22 -11.06
C GLU A 40 -20.28 -27.96 -10.36
N GLY A 41 -20.82 -26.76 -10.55
CA GLY A 41 -22.00 -26.27 -9.83
C GLY A 41 -22.75 -25.22 -10.64
N LYS A 42 -23.51 -25.71 -11.60
CA LYS A 42 -24.47 -25.05 -12.49
C LYS A 42 -25.36 -24.00 -11.78
N GLY A 43 -25.35 -22.75 -12.24
CA GLY A 43 -26.54 -21.88 -12.27
C GLY A 43 -26.54 -20.58 -11.46
N ARG A 44 -26.27 -19.45 -12.14
CA ARG A 44 -27.21 -18.32 -12.40
C ARG A 44 -26.44 -17.02 -12.71
N PRO A 45 -26.85 -16.22 -13.72
CA PRO A 45 -26.26 -14.91 -13.97
C PRO A 45 -26.74 -13.92 -12.91
N MET A 46 -25.82 -13.30 -12.18
CA MET A 46 -26.11 -12.13 -11.33
C MET A 46 -26.23 -10.88 -12.22
N PRO A 47 -27.21 -9.99 -11.96
CA PRO A 47 -27.51 -8.87 -12.83
C PRO A 47 -26.46 -7.75 -12.69
N ALA A 48 -26.05 -7.22 -13.84
CA ALA A 48 -25.34 -5.96 -13.95
C ALA A 48 -26.20 -4.84 -13.34
N ALA A 49 -25.76 -4.29 -12.21
CA ALA A 49 -26.29 -3.03 -11.71
C ALA A 49 -25.59 -1.89 -12.45
N ASN A 50 -26.38 -1.24 -13.30
CA ASN A 50 -26.00 -0.23 -14.27
C ASN A 50 -25.68 1.13 -13.61
N SER A 51 -24.77 1.84 -14.28
CA SER A 51 -24.78 3.30 -14.48
C SER A 51 -24.50 4.23 -13.29
N ALA A 52 -23.23 4.63 -13.20
CA ALA A 52 -22.87 6.03 -12.99
C ALA A 52 -21.80 6.43 -14.01
N SER A 53 -22.23 6.84 -15.20
CA SER A 53 -21.39 7.48 -16.20
C SER A 53 -21.43 8.99 -15.98
N VAL A 54 -20.31 9.59 -15.57
CA VAL A 54 -20.00 11.01 -15.83
C VAL A 54 -18.50 11.18 -16.05
N ALA A 55 -18.15 11.28 -17.33
CA ALA A 55 -17.08 12.07 -17.95
C ALA A 55 -15.76 12.31 -17.19
N GLY A 56 -14.69 11.70 -17.69
CA GLY A 56 -13.30 12.10 -17.47
C GLY A 56 -12.37 11.13 -18.19
N GLY A 57 -11.72 11.57 -19.27
CA GLY A 57 -10.93 10.71 -20.16
C GLY A 57 -9.74 10.03 -19.47
N GLY A 58 -9.57 8.75 -19.77
CA GLY A 58 -8.54 7.87 -19.19
C GLY A 58 -8.91 7.51 -17.74
N LEU A 59 -9.00 6.26 -17.34
CA LEU A 59 -7.88 5.52 -16.76
C LEU A 59 -8.39 4.13 -16.37
N LYS A 60 -7.47 3.15 -16.38
CA LYS A 60 -7.69 1.75 -15.99
C LYS A 60 -7.78 1.60 -14.45
N SER A 61 -8.51 2.46 -13.76
CA SER A 61 -8.59 2.50 -12.29
C SER A 61 -9.97 2.02 -11.79
N PHE A 62 -10.01 1.40 -10.62
CA PHE A 62 -11.23 0.90 -9.98
C PHE A 62 -12.16 2.06 -9.58
N PRO A 63 -13.50 1.93 -9.63
CA PRO A 63 -14.37 3.04 -9.22
C PRO A 63 -14.08 3.46 -7.77
N LEU A 64 -13.95 4.76 -7.52
CA LEU A 64 -13.61 5.31 -6.19
C LEU A 64 -14.53 4.78 -5.08
N GLY A 65 -15.83 4.67 -5.36
CA GLY A 65 -16.79 4.13 -4.40
C GLY A 65 -16.48 2.70 -3.97
N LEU A 66 -15.96 1.86 -4.85
CA LEU A 66 -15.51 0.51 -4.50
C LEU A 66 -14.27 0.55 -3.61
N VAL A 67 -13.34 1.46 -3.89
CA VAL A 67 -12.14 1.64 -3.06
C VAL A 67 -12.49 2.08 -1.65
N LEU A 68 -13.39 3.05 -1.50
CA LEU A 68 -13.84 3.53 -0.18
C LEU A 68 -14.67 2.48 0.58
N GLN A 69 -15.42 1.64 -0.15
CA GLN A 69 -16.15 0.54 0.47
C GLN A 69 -15.21 -0.59 0.92
N ALA A 70 -14.08 -0.78 0.25
CA ALA A 70 -13.04 -1.71 0.68
C ALA A 70 -12.22 -1.13 1.84
N CYS A 71 -11.94 0.16 1.77
CA CYS A 71 -11.03 0.87 2.67
C CYS A 71 -11.73 2.09 3.33
N PRO A 72 -12.61 1.90 4.31
CA PRO A 72 -13.29 2.98 5.02
C PRO A 72 -12.37 3.82 5.90
N GLU A 73 -11.26 3.28 6.42
CA GLU A 73 -10.36 3.97 7.34
C GLU A 73 -9.66 5.16 6.68
N ILE A 74 -9.34 5.05 5.38
CA ILE A 74 -8.71 6.14 4.61
C ILE A 74 -9.59 7.41 4.54
N ALA A 75 -10.91 7.28 4.67
CA ALA A 75 -11.84 8.38 4.48
C ALA A 75 -11.61 9.51 5.50
N ALA A 76 -11.22 9.16 6.73
CA ALA A 76 -10.94 10.11 7.81
C ALA A 76 -9.71 11.00 7.53
N TYR A 77 -8.85 10.60 6.60
CA TYR A 77 -7.62 11.30 6.24
C TYR A 77 -7.78 12.22 5.02
N GLY A 78 -8.97 12.27 4.43
CA GLY A 78 -9.26 13.17 3.32
C GLY A 78 -9.31 14.65 3.74
N PRO A 79 -9.12 15.58 2.80
CA PRO A 79 -9.32 17.00 3.04
C PRO A 79 -10.76 17.25 3.50
N GLN A 80 -10.92 17.85 4.69
CA GLN A 80 -12.20 18.03 5.40
C GLN A 80 -12.76 16.77 6.09
N GLY A 81 -11.91 15.76 6.33
CA GLY A 81 -12.31 14.54 7.07
C GLY A 81 -13.18 13.59 6.27
N SER A 82 -13.20 13.72 4.95
CA SER A 82 -13.89 12.80 4.03
C SER A 82 -13.17 12.74 2.69
N VAL A 83 -13.38 11.65 1.95
CA VAL A 83 -12.84 11.46 0.59
C VAL A 83 -14.01 11.38 -0.40
N GLY A 84 -14.17 12.41 -1.24
CA GLY A 84 -15.23 12.47 -2.26
C GLY A 84 -14.72 12.31 -3.69
N THR A 85 -13.43 12.57 -3.92
CA THR A 85 -12.80 12.52 -5.24
C THR A 85 -11.47 11.76 -5.20
N TRP A 86 -10.96 11.35 -6.37
CA TRP A 86 -9.64 10.75 -6.48
C TRP A 86 -8.53 11.66 -5.96
N ARG A 87 -8.67 12.97 -6.15
CA ARG A 87 -7.73 13.95 -5.63
C ARG A 87 -7.70 13.95 -4.11
N ASP A 88 -8.86 13.81 -3.48
CA ASP A 88 -8.99 13.70 -2.03
C ASP A 88 -8.35 12.39 -1.53
N LEU A 89 -8.54 11.28 -2.27
CA LEU A 89 -7.90 10.01 -1.95
C LEU A 89 -6.37 10.09 -2.06
N MET A 90 -5.86 10.71 -3.12
CA MET A 90 -4.42 10.92 -3.30
C MET A 90 -3.84 11.79 -2.18
N ALA A 91 -4.55 12.84 -1.77
CA ALA A 91 -4.15 13.66 -0.63
C ALA A 91 -4.14 12.85 0.68
N ALA A 92 -5.20 12.06 0.95
CA ALA A 92 -5.27 11.17 2.09
C ALA A 92 -4.12 10.15 2.11
N ALA A 93 -3.80 9.55 0.95
CA ALA A 93 -2.70 8.60 0.81
C ALA A 93 -1.34 9.22 1.16
N VAL A 94 -1.10 10.50 0.86
CA VAL A 94 0.14 11.21 1.23
C VAL A 94 0.25 11.42 2.75
N VAL A 95 -0.86 11.64 3.43
CA VAL A 95 -0.87 11.71 4.90
C VAL A 95 -0.58 10.33 5.47
N VAL A 96 -1.31 9.32 5.00
CA VAL A 96 -1.26 7.95 5.51
C VAL A 96 0.08 7.26 5.25
N ARG A 97 0.71 7.47 4.09
CA ARG A 97 2.07 6.93 3.83
C ARG A 97 3.07 7.39 4.90
N SER A 98 2.93 8.62 5.38
CA SER A 98 3.81 9.18 6.40
C SER A 98 3.54 8.54 7.77
N MET A 99 2.27 8.28 8.10
CA MET A 99 1.89 7.58 9.34
C MET A 99 2.37 6.13 9.35
N LEU A 100 2.32 5.46 8.20
CA LEU A 100 2.75 4.06 8.04
C LEU A 100 4.28 3.91 7.90
N GLY A 101 5.04 5.00 7.96
CA GLY A 101 6.51 4.96 7.80
C GLY A 101 6.97 4.60 6.38
N VAL A 102 6.13 4.83 5.36
CA VAL A 102 6.48 4.64 3.96
C VAL A 102 7.28 5.85 3.45
N SER A 103 8.50 5.60 2.96
CA SER A 103 9.35 6.67 2.45
C SER A 103 8.76 7.31 1.19
N PRO A 104 8.98 8.63 0.95
CA PRO A 104 8.53 9.31 -0.27
C PRO A 104 8.96 8.58 -1.55
N SER A 105 10.22 8.16 -1.60
CA SER A 105 10.80 7.43 -2.73
C SER A 105 10.08 6.12 -3.06
N ALA A 106 9.61 5.37 -2.04
CA ALA A 106 8.88 4.12 -2.27
C ALA A 106 7.49 4.38 -2.86
N TYR A 107 6.85 5.46 -2.43
CA TYR A 107 5.55 5.87 -2.94
C TYR A 107 5.64 6.45 -4.36
N GLU A 108 6.68 7.25 -4.65
CA GLU A 108 6.95 7.76 -5.99
C GLU A 108 7.17 6.62 -6.99
N GLN A 109 7.99 5.63 -6.65
CA GLN A 109 8.16 4.43 -7.48
C GLN A 109 6.85 3.68 -7.71
N ALA A 110 6.01 3.55 -6.67
CA ALA A 110 4.69 2.95 -6.85
C ALA A 110 3.84 3.77 -7.84
N CYS A 111 3.81 5.10 -7.72
CA CYS A 111 3.10 5.96 -8.66
C CYS A 111 3.61 5.82 -10.10
N GLU A 112 4.93 5.67 -10.31
CA GLU A 112 5.53 5.49 -11.64
C GLU A 112 5.11 4.15 -12.28
N VAL A 113 5.06 3.09 -11.48
CA VAL A 113 4.79 1.72 -11.98
C VAL A 113 3.30 1.46 -12.20
N MET A 114 2.46 1.74 -11.20
CA MET A 114 1.02 1.40 -11.24
C MET A 114 0.12 2.60 -11.53
N GLY A 115 0.65 3.82 -11.49
CA GLY A 115 -0.11 5.07 -11.60
C GLY A 115 -0.53 5.63 -10.24
N PRO A 116 -0.77 6.95 -10.15
CA PRO A 116 -1.02 7.63 -8.87
C PRO A 116 -2.33 7.21 -8.19
N GLU A 117 -3.41 6.99 -8.96
CA GLU A 117 -4.72 6.54 -8.44
C GLU A 117 -4.63 5.12 -7.86
N ASN A 118 -3.92 4.24 -8.56
CA ASN A 118 -3.68 2.87 -8.16
C ASN A 118 -2.75 2.78 -6.95
N ALA A 119 -1.68 3.59 -6.91
CA ALA A 119 -0.80 3.69 -5.76
C ALA A 119 -1.54 4.19 -4.51
N ALA A 120 -2.40 5.21 -4.66
CA ALA A 120 -3.26 5.69 -3.58
C ALA A 120 -4.23 4.60 -3.10
N THR A 121 -4.79 3.81 -4.01
CA THR A 121 -5.62 2.64 -3.68
C THR A 121 -4.84 1.60 -2.86
N VAL A 122 -3.59 1.31 -3.24
CA VAL A 122 -2.74 0.38 -2.49
C VAL A 122 -2.43 0.92 -1.09
N ILE A 123 -2.10 2.20 -0.94
CA ILE A 123 -1.88 2.80 0.39
C ILE A 123 -3.13 2.68 1.26
N ALA A 124 -4.32 2.95 0.71
CA ALA A 124 -5.59 2.73 1.43
C ALA A 124 -5.76 1.26 1.84
N CYS A 125 -5.45 0.32 0.94
CA CYS A 125 -5.52 -1.12 1.23
C CYS A 125 -4.51 -1.60 2.28
N VAL A 126 -3.36 -0.94 2.38
CA VAL A 126 -2.32 -1.21 3.37
C VAL A 126 -2.72 -0.66 4.73
N LEU A 127 -3.35 0.52 4.78
CA LEU A 127 -3.89 1.09 6.02
C LEU A 127 -4.87 0.14 6.71
N GLU A 128 -5.87 -0.37 5.97
CA GLU A 128 -6.85 -1.33 6.49
C GLU A 128 -6.23 -2.60 7.09
N ARG A 129 -4.99 -2.91 6.68
CA ARG A 129 -4.25 -4.09 7.13
C ARG A 129 -3.00 -3.72 7.93
N ALA A 130 -2.84 -2.47 8.34
CA ALA A 130 -1.62 -1.99 8.97
C ALA A 130 -1.30 -2.77 10.25
N GLY A 131 -2.32 -3.18 11.02
CA GLY A 131 -2.17 -4.02 12.20
C GLY A 131 -1.62 -5.43 11.94
N HIS A 132 -1.61 -5.89 10.68
CA HIS A 132 -1.08 -7.19 10.27
C HIS A 132 0.20 -7.10 9.43
N ILE A 133 0.71 -5.88 9.17
CA ILE A 133 1.87 -5.64 8.31
C ILE A 133 3.02 -5.13 9.19
N ASN A 134 4.13 -5.89 9.24
CA ASN A 134 5.31 -5.50 10.02
C ASN A 134 5.97 -4.21 9.50
N SER A 135 6.10 -4.08 8.17
CA SER A 135 6.69 -2.90 7.52
C SER A 135 5.92 -2.51 6.27
N ALA A 136 5.11 -1.46 6.37
CA ALA A 136 4.33 -0.97 5.23
C ALA A 136 5.22 -0.48 4.08
N GLY A 137 6.36 0.15 4.40
CA GLY A 137 7.31 0.64 3.40
C GLY A 137 8.06 -0.47 2.65
N GLY A 138 8.42 -1.57 3.33
CA GLY A 138 8.98 -2.75 2.67
C GLY A 138 7.93 -3.43 1.80
N TYR A 139 6.72 -3.60 2.35
CA TYR A 139 5.61 -4.23 1.66
C TYR A 139 5.23 -3.49 0.37
N LEU A 140 5.14 -2.15 0.40
CA LEU A 140 4.86 -1.38 -0.81
C LEU A 140 5.92 -1.59 -1.90
N ARG A 141 7.21 -1.63 -1.54
CA ARG A 141 8.29 -1.90 -2.52
C ARG A 141 8.17 -3.28 -3.16
N ASP A 142 7.81 -4.29 -2.37
CA ASP A 142 7.58 -5.64 -2.89
C ASP A 142 6.39 -5.69 -3.85
N LEU A 143 5.29 -4.99 -3.52
CA LEU A 143 4.14 -4.86 -4.41
C LEU A 143 4.51 -4.11 -5.71
N THR A 144 5.29 -3.04 -5.62
CA THR A 144 5.79 -2.29 -6.78
C THR A 144 6.63 -3.19 -7.68
N ARG A 145 7.62 -3.92 -7.13
CA ARG A 145 8.46 -4.86 -7.90
C ARG A 145 7.63 -5.96 -8.58
N ARG A 146 6.57 -6.45 -7.92
CA ARG A 146 5.64 -7.41 -8.52
C ARG A 146 4.78 -6.78 -9.61
N ALA A 147 4.37 -5.52 -9.45
CA ALA A 147 3.60 -4.78 -10.44
C ALA A 147 4.42 -4.52 -11.71
N GLU A 148 5.71 -4.19 -11.58
CA GLU A 148 6.66 -4.06 -12.71
C GLU A 148 6.73 -5.34 -13.54
N ARG A 149 6.66 -6.50 -12.87
CA ARG A 149 6.69 -7.83 -13.50
C ARG A 149 5.31 -8.31 -13.99
N GLY A 150 4.25 -7.55 -13.75
CA GLY A 150 2.87 -7.94 -14.08
C GLY A 150 2.29 -9.04 -13.17
N GLU A 151 2.91 -9.30 -12.02
CA GLU A 151 2.53 -10.35 -11.04
C GLU A 151 1.72 -9.83 -9.87
N PHE A 152 1.36 -8.54 -9.92
CA PHE A 152 0.50 -7.91 -8.94
C PHE A 152 -0.72 -7.32 -9.64
N ALA A 153 -1.89 -7.61 -9.07
CA ALA A 153 -3.15 -7.01 -9.46
C ALA A 153 -3.85 -6.45 -8.21
N ILE A 154 -4.28 -5.20 -8.30
CA ILE A 154 -5.01 -4.51 -7.22
C ILE A 154 -6.40 -5.11 -7.02
N GLY A 155 -7.03 -5.62 -8.09
CA GLY A 155 -8.38 -6.18 -8.05
C GLY A 155 -8.57 -7.27 -6.98
N PRO A 156 -7.81 -8.39 -7.01
CA PRO A 156 -7.88 -9.41 -5.97
C PRO A 156 -7.60 -8.87 -4.56
N MET A 157 -6.63 -7.97 -4.43
CA MET A 157 -6.27 -7.32 -3.16
C MET A 157 -7.44 -6.50 -2.60
N LEU A 158 -8.15 -5.77 -3.46
CA LEU A 158 -9.30 -4.93 -3.13
C LEU A 158 -10.54 -5.78 -2.81
N MET A 159 -10.81 -6.81 -3.61
CA MET A 159 -11.95 -7.71 -3.41
C MET A 159 -11.83 -8.54 -2.13
N ALA A 160 -10.60 -8.86 -1.70
CA ALA A 160 -10.37 -9.46 -0.40
C ALA A 160 -10.83 -8.54 0.74
N LEU A 161 -10.50 -7.25 0.67
CA LEU A 161 -10.91 -6.25 1.66
C LEU A 161 -12.40 -5.98 1.64
N VAL A 162 -13.01 -5.85 0.46
CA VAL A 162 -14.47 -5.73 0.31
C VAL A 162 -15.20 -6.85 1.06
N ARG A 163 -14.71 -8.08 0.97
CA ARG A 163 -15.33 -9.23 1.65
C ARG A 163 -15.17 -9.17 3.17
N THR A 164 -14.06 -8.63 3.66
CA THR A 164 -13.80 -8.41 5.08
C THR A 164 -14.64 -7.28 5.65
N ASN A 165 -14.74 -6.16 4.93
CA ASN A 165 -15.48 -4.96 5.33
C ASN A 165 -16.95 -4.95 4.91
N SER A 166 -17.43 -5.99 4.22
CA SER A 166 -18.85 -6.09 3.88
C SER A 166 -19.67 -6.27 5.16
N PRO A 167 -20.69 -5.42 5.41
CA PRO A 167 -21.51 -5.46 6.62
C PRO A 167 -22.32 -6.75 6.78
N ILE A 168 -22.36 -7.62 5.77
CA ILE A 168 -23.09 -8.89 5.78
C ILE A 168 -22.34 -9.97 6.59
N ARG A 169 -21.05 -9.80 6.91
CA ARG A 169 -20.25 -10.78 7.68
C ARG A 169 -20.24 -10.53 9.20
N GLY A 170 -21.24 -9.83 9.72
CA GLY A 170 -21.40 -9.53 11.15
C GLY A 170 -22.67 -10.12 11.76
N LYS A 171 -23.01 -11.40 11.49
CA LYS A 171 -24.00 -12.19 12.25
C LYS A 171 -24.04 -13.63 11.75
N THR A 172 -23.16 -14.47 12.29
CA THR A 172 -23.50 -15.88 12.51
C THR A 172 -22.89 -16.24 13.85
N GLY A 173 -23.76 -16.61 14.80
CA GLY A 173 -23.39 -17.03 16.14
C GLY A 173 -22.83 -18.44 16.19
#